data_AF-A0A6Y3BDL2-F1
#
_entry.id   AF-A0A6Y3BDL2-F1
#
_cell.length_a   1.000
_cell.length_b   1.000
_cell.length_c   1.000
_cell.angle_alpha   90.00
_cell.angle_beta   90.00
_cell.angle_gamma   90.00
#
_symmetry.space_group_name_H-M   'P 1'
#
loop_
_entity.id
_entity.type
_entity.pdbx_description
1 polymer ?
#
loop_
_entity_poly.entity_id
_entity_poly.type
_entity_poly.pdbx_seq_one_letter_code
_entity_poly.pdbx_strand_id
1 'polypeptide(L)'
;MKMITLSIDLKEINGVIEFHNKFKQLFGFPDFYGNNFHAFVDCLTSLRIPEDGMTSVNIKQDEYILLEVSNINHLSDDLRH
;
A
#
# COMPACT_ATOMS: atom_id res chain seq x y z
N MET A 1 -4.31 20.10 -9.71
CA MET A 1 -4.07 18.65 -9.53
C MET A 1 -2.64 18.45 -9.07
N LYS A 2 -2.45 17.83 -7.90
CA LYS A 2 -1.14 17.43 -7.39
C LYS A 2 -1.05 15.90 -7.48
N MET A 3 0.08 15.42 -7.99
CA MET A 3 0.40 14.00 -8.06
C MET A 3 1.34 13.65 -6.91
N ILE A 4 1.07 12.55 -6.22
CA ILE A 4 2.01 11.92 -5.30
C ILE A 4 2.51 10.65 -5.99
N THR A 5 3.82 10.55 -6.23
CA THR A 5 4.42 9.34 -6.80
C THR A 5 4.95 8.46 -5.68
N LEU A 6 4.51 7.21 -5.67
CA LEU A 6 5.03 6.15 -4.80
C LEU A 6 5.58 5.05 -5.70
N SER A 7 6.76 4.53 -5.38
CA SER A 7 7.37 3.47 -6.17
C SER A 7 7.64 2.27 -5.26
N ILE A 8 7.35 1.07 -5.75
CA ILE A 8 7.57 -0.19 -5.04
C ILE A 8 8.25 -1.21 -5.96
N ASP A 9 9.30 -1.83 -5.44
CA ASP A 9 9.97 -2.96 -6.07
C ASP A 9 9.54 -4.26 -5.37
N LEU A 10 8.97 -5.18 -6.16
CA LEU A 10 8.47 -6.46 -5.68
C LEU A 10 9.49 -7.61 -5.82
N LYS A 11 10.73 -7.32 -6.24
CA LYS A 11 11.77 -8.33 -6.50
C LYS A 11 12.10 -9.21 -5.28
N GLU A 12 12.09 -8.63 -4.09
CA GLU A 12 12.44 -9.31 -2.84
C GLU A 12 11.19 -9.64 -2.00
N ILE A 13 10.02 -9.73 -2.62
CA ILE A 13 8.78 -10.11 -1.95
C ILE A 13 8.46 -11.56 -2.27
N ASN A 14 8.71 -12.43 -1.29
CA ASN A 14 8.60 -13.89 -1.39
C ASN A 14 7.32 -14.44 -0.75
N GLY A 15 6.45 -13.56 -0.24
CA GLY A 15 5.16 -13.98 0.31
C GLY A 15 4.35 -12.85 0.94
N VAL A 16 3.15 -13.22 1.42
CA VAL A 16 2.12 -12.31 1.95
C VAL A 16 2.61 -11.39 3.08
N ILE A 17 3.47 -11.89 3.96
CA ILE A 17 4.01 -11.10 5.08
C ILE A 17 4.91 -9.97 4.56
N GLU A 18 5.83 -10.28 3.64
CA GLU A 18 6.75 -9.30 3.06
C GLU A 18 6.00 -8.26 2.21
N PHE A 19 4.97 -8.71 1.49
CA PHE A 19 4.05 -7.83 0.77
C PHE A 19 3.44 -6.80 1.73
N HIS A 20 2.79 -7.27 2.79
CA HIS A 20 2.13 -6.40 3.76
C HIS A 20 3.10 -5.46 4.49
N ASN A 21 4.29 -5.93 4.84
CA ASN A 21 5.32 -5.08 5.44
C ASN A 21 5.78 -3.96 4.50
N LYS A 22 5.99 -4.26 3.21
CA LYS A 22 6.38 -3.25 2.22
C LYS A 22 5.29 -2.21 2.00
N PHE A 23 4.03 -2.62 1.89
CA PHE A 23 2.92 -1.68 1.75
C PHE A 23 2.67 -0.86 3.02
N LYS A 24 2.82 -1.46 4.21
CA LYS A 24 2.78 -0.74 5.49
C LYS A 24 3.81 0.39 5.53
N GLN A 25 5.04 0.12 5.10
CA GLN A 25 6.08 1.15 5.02
C GLN A 25 5.79 2.21 3.96
N LEU A 26 5.33 1.80 2.78
CA LEU A 26 5.10 2.70 1.65
C LEU A 26 3.97 3.71 1.88
N PHE A 27 2.85 3.24 2.44
CA PHE A 27 1.67 4.06 2.71
C PHE A 27 1.60 4.58 4.16
N GLY A 28 2.50 4.10 5.02
CA GLY A 28 2.53 4.41 6.45
C GLY A 28 1.30 3.91 7.19
N PHE A 29 0.98 2.62 7.04
CA PHE A 29 -0.10 1.99 7.83
C PHE A 29 0.26 1.95 9.32
N PRO A 30 -0.73 1.95 10.22
CA PRO A 30 -0.52 2.01 11.66
C PRO A 30 0.20 0.78 12.22
N ASP A 31 0.68 0.90 13.46
CA ASP A 31 1.39 -0.19 14.14
C ASP A 31 0.52 -1.43 14.34
N PHE A 32 -0.78 -1.24 14.54
CA PHE A 32 -1.78 -2.30 14.70
C PHE A 32 -2.30 -2.88 13.37
N TYR A 33 -1.68 -2.57 12.23
CA TYR A 33 -2.05 -3.11 10.93
C TYR A 33 -2.06 -4.65 10.92
N GLY A 34 -3.19 -5.23 10.50
CA GLY A 34 -3.48 -6.67 10.66
C GLY A 34 -2.78 -7.63 9.70
N ASN A 35 -1.92 -7.16 8.79
CA ASN A 35 -1.16 -7.98 7.83
C ASN A 35 -2.00 -8.99 7.04
N ASN A 36 -3.18 -8.56 6.57
CA ASN A 36 -4.05 -9.35 5.70
C ASN A 36 -4.75 -8.44 4.68
N PHE A 37 -5.33 -9.01 3.63
CA PHE A 37 -5.95 -8.26 2.54
C PHE A 37 -7.21 -7.47 2.94
N HIS A 38 -7.93 -7.86 3.99
CA HIS A 38 -9.05 -7.06 4.50
C HIS A 38 -8.51 -5.76 5.12
N ALA A 39 -7.55 -5.88 6.04
CA ALA A 39 -6.88 -4.72 6.64
C ALA A 39 -6.20 -3.83 5.59
N PHE A 40 -5.67 -4.43 4.50
CA PHE A 40 -5.09 -3.69 3.39
C PHE A 40 -6.11 -2.78 2.70
N VAL A 41 -7.28 -3.32 2.35
CA VAL A 41 -8.36 -2.54 1.73
C VAL A 41 -8.89 -1.47 2.68
N ASP A 42 -9.01 -1.78 3.97
CA ASP A 42 -9.43 -0.81 4.98
C ASP A 42 -8.49 0.40 5.02
N CYS A 43 -7.16 0.17 5.08
CA CYS A 43 -6.19 1.26 5.07
C CYS A 43 -6.23 2.09 3.79
N LEU A 44 -6.35 1.43 2.62
CA LEU A 44 -6.41 2.15 1.33
C LEU A 44 -7.70 2.99 1.20
N THR A 45 -8.80 2.55 1.80
CA THR A 45 -10.08 3.28 1.79
C THR A 45 -9.95 4.61 2.55
N SER A 46 -9.15 4.63 3.62
CA SER A 46 -8.88 5.83 4.43
C SER A 46 -7.87 6.80 3.81
N LEU A 47 -7.31 6.55 2.62
CA LEU A 47 -6.38 7.47 1.95
C LEU A 47 -6.95 8.89 1.75
N ARG A 48 -8.28 9.02 1.70
CA ARG A 48 -9.00 10.30 1.56
C ARG A 48 -9.61 10.80 2.87
N ILE A 49 -9.41 10.08 3.96
CA ILE A 49 -10.02 10.31 5.28
C ILE A 49 -8.90 10.35 6.33
N PRO A 50 -8.10 11.44 6.40
CA PRO A 50 -6.97 11.53 7.33
C PRO A 50 -7.35 11.33 8.80
N GLU A 51 -8.57 11.69 9.18
CA GLU A 51 -9.12 11.54 10.54
C GLU A 51 -9.19 10.08 11.01
N ASP A 52 -9.19 9.10 10.10
CA ASP A 52 -9.16 7.68 10.45
C ASP A 52 -7.80 7.25 11.02
N GLY A 53 -6.72 7.99 10.71
CA GLY A 53 -5.37 7.66 11.19
C GLY A 53 -4.79 6.35 10.66
N MET A 54 -5.35 5.81 9.57
CA MET A 54 -4.99 4.50 9.00
C MET A 54 -3.84 4.55 7.98
N THR A 55 -3.44 5.74 7.54
CA THR A 55 -2.31 5.95 6.62
C THR A 55 -1.60 7.26 6.98
N SER A 56 -0.29 7.34 6.79
CA SER A 56 0.45 8.61 6.86
C SER A 56 0.45 9.36 5.52
N VAL A 57 0.18 8.65 4.43
CA VAL A 57 -0.08 9.22 3.11
C VAL A 57 -1.57 9.49 2.97
N ASN A 58 -1.96 10.73 2.70
CA ASN A 58 -3.34 11.09 2.39
C ASN A 58 -3.42 11.98 1.15
N ILE A 59 -4.54 11.89 0.44
CA ILE A 59 -4.81 12.67 -0.76
C ILE A 59 -6.14 13.42 -0.67
N LYS A 60 -6.14 14.67 -1.14
CA LYS A 60 -7.35 15.49 -1.26
C LYS A 60 -8.14 15.12 -2.51
N GLN A 61 -9.36 15.65 -2.62
CA GLN A 61 -10.29 15.37 -3.73
C GLN A 61 -9.65 15.52 -5.12
N ASP A 62 -8.84 16.56 -5.35
CA ASP A 62 -8.20 16.84 -6.64
C ASP A 62 -6.76 16.28 -6.76
N GLU A 63 -6.40 15.37 -5.86
CA GLU A 63 -5.10 14.71 -5.81
C GLU A 63 -5.23 13.21 -6.09
N TYR A 64 -4.14 12.64 -6.61
CA TYR A 64 -4.06 11.22 -6.93
C TYR A 64 -2.65 10.69 -6.65
N ILE A 65 -2.59 9.39 -6.40
CA ILE A 65 -1.35 8.65 -6.25
C ILE A 65 -1.03 7.98 -7.58
N LEU A 66 0.17 8.19 -8.08
CA LEU A 66 0.77 7.34 -9.10
C LEU A 66 1.61 6.28 -8.38
N LEU A 67 1.14 5.02 -8.40
CA LEU A 67 1.88 3.89 -7.85
C LEU A 67 2.66 3.20 -8.98
N GLU A 68 3.99 3.34 -8.94
CA GLU A 68 4.89 2.67 -9.86
C GLU A 68 5.31 1.32 -9.28
N VAL A 69 4.98 0.25 -9.99
CA VAL A 69 5.25 -1.13 -9.54
C VAL A 69 6.29 -1.76 -10.45
N SER A 70 7.41 -2.20 -9.86
CA SER A 70 8.48 -2.92 -10.57
C SER A 70 8.53 -4.39 -10.17
N ASN A 71 9.04 -5.24 -11.07
CA ASN A 71 9.31 -6.66 -10.81
C ASN A 71 8.10 -7.50 -10.38
N ILE A 72 6.89 -7.15 -10.84
CA ILE A 72 5.64 -7.88 -10.52
C ILE A 72 5.69 -9.37 -10.88
N ASN A 73 6.47 -9.74 -11.91
CA ASN A 73 6.64 -11.13 -12.34
C ASN A 73 7.44 -12.00 -11.32
N HIS A 74 8.09 -11.37 -10.33
CA HIS A 74 8.79 -12.07 -9.26
C HIS A 74 7.88 -12.45 -8.09
N LEU A 75 6.65 -11.94 -8.05
CA LEU A 75 5.69 -12.36 -7.03
C LEU A 75 5.38 -13.84 -7.13
N SER A 76 5.27 -14.47 -5.96
CA SER A 76 4.81 -15.84 -5.79
C SER A 76 3.34 -16.00 -6.19
N ASP A 77 2.94 -17.21 -6.60
CA ASP A 77 1.60 -17.46 -7.15
C ASP A 77 0.46 -17.25 -6.14
N ASP A 78 0.74 -17.37 -4.84
CA ASP A 78 -0.18 -17.05 -3.73
C ASP A 78 -0.51 -15.55 -3.60
N LEU A 79 0.24 -14.69 -4.30
CA LEU A 79 -0.03 -13.26 -4.39
C LEU A 79 -0.69 -12.87 -5.72
N ARG A 80 -0.91 -13.82 -6.64
CA ARG A 80 -1.49 -13.60 -7.97
C ARG A 80 -3.00 -13.92 -8.00
N HIS A 81 -3.74 -13.39 -7.04
CA HIS A 81 -5.21 -13.56 -6.94
C HIS A 81 -5.98 -12.41 -7.59
#